data_AF-A0A0N4VT79-F1
#
_entry.id   AF-A0A0N4VT79-F1
#
_cell.length_a   1.000
_cell.length_b   1.000
_cell.length_c   1.000
_cell.angle_alpha   90.00
_cell.angle_beta   90.00
_cell.angle_gamma   90.00
#
_symmetry.space_group_name_H-M   'P 1'
#
loop_
_entity.id
_entity.type
_entity.pdbx_description
1 polymer ?
#
loop_
_entity_poly.entity_id
_entity_poly.type
_entity_poly.pdbx_seq_one_letter_code
_entity_poly.pdbx_strand_id
1 'polypeptide(L)'
;MTDEARKMFVDKHNEYRSLIAKGQAKGKPGQIAPKAARMLKVNYDCNVEANAMEWAKGCTFGMNMAAMLKRWGNNMHMIPSKTNNKTEAAAASVAAWFSDLQKYGVPDRNVFTMNIYTTLSKYSQVGPTFLTENKNVSVGAPVGVAIE
;
A
#
# COMPACT_ATOMS: atom_id res chain seq x y z
N MET A 1 -16.05 8.16 -1.75
CA MET A 1 -14.66 8.50 -2.15
C MET A 1 -14.75 9.42 -3.37
N THR A 2 -13.86 10.41 -3.55
CA THR A 2 -13.80 11.24 -4.77
C THR A 2 -12.88 10.62 -5.80
N ASP A 3 -13.08 10.93 -7.08
CA ASP A 3 -12.29 10.35 -8.17
C ASP A 3 -10.83 10.81 -8.13
N GLU A 4 -10.56 12.02 -7.64
CA GLU A 4 -9.20 12.55 -7.48
C GLU A 4 -8.39 11.72 -6.49
N ALA A 5 -8.99 11.35 -5.35
CA ALA A 5 -8.31 10.53 -4.36
C ALA A 5 -8.16 9.07 -4.82
N ARG A 6 -9.15 8.52 -5.53
CA ARG A 6 -9.02 7.19 -6.18
C ARG A 6 -7.84 7.18 -7.15
N LYS A 7 -7.77 8.19 -8.02
CA LYS A 7 -6.66 8.40 -8.95
C LYS A 7 -5.34 8.57 -8.20
N MET A 8 -5.30 9.33 -7.11
CA MET A 8 -4.10 9.53 -6.30
C MET A 8 -3.57 8.22 -5.71
N PHE A 9 -4.44 7.34 -5.20
CA PHE A 9 -4.02 6.01 -4.74
C PHE A 9 -3.33 5.23 -5.87
N VAL A 10 -3.93 5.16 -7.06
CA VAL A 10 -3.37 4.44 -8.21
C VAL A 10 -2.05 5.04 -8.67
N ASP A 11 -2.02 6.37 -8.82
CA ASP A 11 -0.86 7.09 -9.31
C ASP A 11 0.33 6.89 -8.36
N LYS A 12 0.14 7.03 -7.05
CA LYS A 12 1.21 6.83 -6.07
C LYS A 12 1.68 5.37 -5.95
N HIS A 13 0.77 4.40 -6.00
CA HIS A 13 1.19 2.99 -6.06
C HIS A 13 2.05 2.73 -7.30
N ASN A 14 1.61 3.17 -8.47
CA ASN A 14 2.33 2.95 -9.72
C ASN A 14 3.64 3.75 -9.81
N GLU A 15 3.71 4.93 -9.22
CA GLU A 15 4.96 5.71 -9.08
C GLU A 15 6.01 4.90 -8.31
N TYR A 16 5.68 4.42 -7.11
CA TYR A 16 6.62 3.65 -6.29
C TYR A 16 6.97 2.29 -6.90
N ARG A 17 6.00 1.59 -7.50
CA ARG A 17 6.24 0.34 -8.24
C ARG A 17 7.19 0.56 -9.41
N SER A 18 7.06 1.68 -10.12
CA SER A 18 7.99 2.07 -11.21
C SER A 18 9.39 2.35 -10.69
N LEU A 19 9.53 3.05 -9.56
CA LEU A 19 10.84 3.28 -8.91
C LEU A 19 11.52 1.97 -8.52
N ILE A 20 10.79 1.02 -7.93
CA ILE A 20 11.31 -0.31 -7.60
C ILE A 20 11.71 -1.04 -8.89
N ALA A 21 10.83 -1.08 -9.89
CA ALA A 21 11.07 -1.81 -11.13
C ALA A 21 12.36 -1.34 -11.84
N LYS A 22 12.62 -0.03 -11.81
CA LYS A 22 13.83 0.59 -12.37
C LYS A 22 15.08 0.43 -11.52
N GLY A 23 14.96 -0.07 -10.28
CA GLY A 23 16.07 -0.15 -9.33
C GLY A 23 16.50 1.22 -8.82
N GLN A 24 15.53 2.10 -8.58
CA GLN A 24 15.73 3.48 -8.12
C GLN A 24 15.16 3.72 -6.72
N ALA A 25 14.41 2.75 -6.18
CA ALA A 25 13.85 2.81 -4.83
C ALA A 25 14.94 2.62 -3.77
N LYS A 26 15.28 3.71 -3.07
CA LYS A 26 16.26 3.71 -1.98
C LYS A 26 15.66 3.13 -0.70
N GLY A 27 16.41 2.26 -0.04
CA GLY A 27 16.13 1.78 1.32
C GLY A 27 16.92 2.56 2.36
N LYS A 28 17.49 1.84 3.34
CA LYS A 28 18.49 2.42 4.27
C LYS A 28 19.69 2.99 3.50
N PRO A 29 20.49 3.87 4.12
CA PRO A 29 21.70 4.42 3.49
C PRO A 29 22.55 3.32 2.83
N GLY A 30 22.87 3.49 1.55
CA GLY A 30 23.62 2.52 0.75
C GLY A 30 22.80 1.35 0.16
N GLN A 31 21.51 1.22 0.48
CA GLN A 31 20.66 0.17 -0.05
C GLN A 31 19.71 0.67 -1.15
N ILE A 32 19.55 -0.15 -2.19
CA ILE A 32 18.62 0.06 -3.29
C ILE A 32 17.83 -1.23 -3.49
N ALA A 33 16.51 -1.14 -3.57
CA ALA A 33 15.67 -2.30 -3.86
C ALA A 33 16.00 -2.87 -5.26
N PRO A 34 16.03 -4.20 -5.43
CA PRO A 34 16.41 -4.80 -6.69
C PRO A 34 15.40 -4.49 -7.80
N LYS A 35 15.92 -4.41 -9.03
CA LYS A 35 15.09 -4.26 -10.24
C LYS A 35 14.08 -5.40 -10.35
N ALA A 36 12.86 -5.06 -10.76
CA ALA A 36 11.81 -6.04 -10.96
C ALA A 36 11.66 -6.35 -12.46
N ALA A 37 11.80 -7.62 -12.84
CA ALA A 37 11.67 -8.04 -14.24
C ALA A 37 10.24 -7.91 -14.78
N ARG A 38 9.21 -8.07 -13.91
CA ARG A 38 7.80 -8.10 -14.29
C ARG A 38 6.91 -7.44 -13.22
N MET A 39 7.12 -6.15 -12.97
CA MET A 39 6.25 -5.39 -12.06
C MET A 39 4.94 -5.02 -12.75
N LEU A 40 3.81 -5.58 -12.29
CA LEU A 40 2.49 -5.29 -12.86
C LEU A 40 2.03 -3.87 -12.50
N LYS A 41 1.31 -3.23 -13.42
CA LYS A 41 0.62 -1.95 -13.16
C LYS A 41 -0.64 -2.21 -12.34
N VAL A 42 -0.89 -1.37 -11.34
CA VAL A 42 -2.08 -1.42 -10.49
C VAL A 42 -3.21 -0.63 -11.15
N ASN A 43 -4.44 -1.16 -11.07
CA ASN A 43 -5.67 -0.48 -11.45
C ASN A 43 -6.57 -0.23 -10.22
N TYR A 44 -7.54 0.68 -10.34
CA TYR A 44 -8.56 0.85 -9.28
C TYR A 44 -9.65 -0.21 -9.41
N ASP A 45 -10.14 -0.74 -8.29
CA ASP A 45 -11.26 -1.68 -8.23
C ASP A 45 -12.28 -1.25 -7.17
N CYS A 46 -13.49 -0.94 -7.63
CA CYS A 46 -14.59 -0.48 -6.78
C CYS A 46 -15.06 -1.54 -5.77
N ASN A 47 -14.91 -2.84 -6.07
CA ASN A 47 -15.28 -3.90 -5.12
C ASN A 47 -14.30 -3.96 -3.95
N VAL A 48 -13.02 -3.70 -4.22
CA VAL A 48 -11.99 -3.58 -3.18
C VAL A 48 -12.25 -2.31 -2.35
N GLU A 49 -12.61 -1.19 -2.98
CA GLU A 49 -13.00 0.04 -2.27
C GLU A 49 -14.19 -0.21 -1.35
N ALA A 50 -15.26 -0.84 -1.84
CA ALA A 50 -16.47 -1.06 -1.08
C ALA A 50 -16.22 -1.87 0.21
N ASN A 51 -15.40 -2.92 0.13
CA ASN A 51 -15.02 -3.71 1.31
C ASN A 51 -14.13 -2.92 2.28
N ALA A 52 -13.14 -2.21 1.76
CA ALA A 52 -12.26 -1.41 2.60
C ALA A 52 -13.05 -0.26 3.26
N MET A 53 -14.01 0.35 2.55
CA MET A 53 -14.92 1.37 3.07
C MET A 53 -15.79 0.83 4.19
N GLU A 54 -16.35 -0.38 4.03
CA GLU A 54 -17.16 -1.00 5.08
C GLU A 54 -16.36 -1.20 6.38
N TRP A 55 -15.09 -1.59 6.27
CA TRP A 55 -14.19 -1.64 7.41
C TRP A 55 -13.89 -0.25 7.98
N ALA A 56 -13.57 0.72 7.12
CA ALA A 56 -13.20 2.08 7.55
C ALA A 56 -14.32 2.82 8.28
N LYS A 57 -15.60 2.51 7.98
CA LYS A 57 -16.76 3.06 8.72
C LYS A 57 -16.74 2.73 10.20
N GLY A 58 -16.16 1.59 10.58
CA GLY A 58 -16.01 1.19 11.98
C GLY A 58 -15.09 2.10 12.79
N CYS A 59 -14.30 2.96 12.13
CA CYS A 59 -13.36 3.89 12.77
C CYS A 59 -12.37 3.25 13.75
N THR A 60 -12.13 1.94 13.62
CA THR A 60 -11.19 1.17 14.44
C THR A 60 -9.89 0.94 13.69
N PHE A 61 -8.76 0.96 14.41
CA PHE A 61 -7.47 0.54 13.86
C PHE A 61 -7.25 -0.96 14.11
N GLY A 62 -7.19 -1.76 13.04
CA GLY A 62 -7.04 -3.21 13.20
C GLY A 62 -7.19 -3.99 11.89
N MET A 63 -7.24 -5.31 12.02
CA MET A 63 -7.28 -6.22 10.88
C MET A 63 -8.68 -6.32 10.26
N ASN A 64 -8.79 -6.04 8.95
CA ASN A 64 -10.02 -6.28 8.20
C ASN A 64 -10.18 -7.78 7.85
N MET A 65 -10.87 -8.53 8.72
CA MET A 65 -11.12 -9.97 8.51
C MET A 65 -11.90 -10.27 7.22
N ALA A 66 -12.80 -9.38 6.80
CA ALA A 66 -13.57 -9.58 5.57
C ALA A 66 -12.68 -9.48 4.31
N ALA A 67 -11.66 -8.61 4.31
CA ALA A 67 -10.66 -8.57 3.25
C ALA A 67 -9.84 -9.88 3.20
N MET A 68 -9.45 -10.42 4.35
CA MET A 68 -8.67 -11.66 4.42
C MET A 68 -9.43 -12.87 3.87
N LEU A 69 -10.73 -12.99 4.17
CA LEU A 69 -11.57 -14.06 3.62
C LEU A 69 -11.64 -14.02 2.08
N LYS A 70 -11.50 -12.82 1.49
CA LYS A 70 -11.41 -12.60 0.04
C LYS A 70 -9.99 -12.66 -0.52
N ARG A 71 -8.99 -12.97 0.32
CA ARG A 71 -7.55 -12.94 0.00
C ARG A 71 -7.07 -11.57 -0.49
N TRP A 72 -7.69 -10.50 -0.02
CA TRP A 72 -7.24 -9.14 -0.27
C TRP A 72 -6.25 -8.71 0.81
N GLY A 73 -5.16 -8.10 0.34
CA GLY A 73 -4.22 -7.41 1.22
C GLY A 73 -4.88 -6.21 1.91
N ASN A 74 -4.33 -5.81 3.05
CA ASN A 74 -4.82 -4.66 3.80
C ASN A 74 -3.64 -3.83 4.31
N ASN A 75 -3.70 -2.53 4.01
CA ASN A 75 -2.82 -1.53 4.57
C ASN A 75 -3.67 -0.43 5.22
N MET A 76 -3.22 0.04 6.39
CA MET A 76 -3.88 1.12 7.12
C MET A 76 -2.89 2.21 7.51
N HIS A 77 -3.37 3.44 7.44
CA HIS A 77 -2.67 4.63 7.91
C HIS A 77 -3.69 5.56 8.55
N MET A 78 -3.28 6.21 9.65
CA MET A 78 -4.07 7.23 10.32
C MET A 78 -3.31 8.54 10.21
N ILE A 79 -4.03 9.59 9.85
CA ILE A 79 -3.50 10.95 9.73
C ILE A 79 -4.24 11.78 10.79
N PRO A 80 -3.57 12.72 11.47
CA PRO A 80 -4.24 13.61 12.42
C PRO A 80 -5.47 14.30 11.78
N SER A 81 -6.53 14.46 12.57
CA SER A 81 -7.89 14.91 12.19
C SER A 81 -7.97 16.22 11.36
N LYS A 82 -6.89 17.02 11.30
CA LYS A 82 -6.85 18.29 10.56
C LYS A 82 -6.82 18.14 9.03
N THR A 83 -6.58 16.94 8.50
CA THR A 83 -6.54 16.70 7.04
C THR A 83 -7.90 16.28 6.51
N ASN A 84 -8.75 17.24 6.14
CA ASN A 84 -10.03 16.97 5.46
C ASN A 84 -9.87 16.67 3.96
N ASN A 85 -8.67 16.89 3.41
CA ASN A 85 -8.38 16.63 2.00
C ASN A 85 -8.08 15.14 1.77
N LYS A 86 -9.06 14.42 1.20
CA LYS A 86 -8.92 12.99 0.95
C LYS A 86 -7.84 12.65 -0.09
N THR A 87 -7.53 13.55 -1.00
CA THR A 87 -6.47 13.37 -2.01
C THR A 87 -5.09 13.44 -1.36
N GLU A 88 -4.86 14.42 -0.48
CA GLU A 88 -3.64 14.50 0.32
C GLU A 88 -3.51 13.30 1.26
N ALA A 89 -4.61 12.89 1.90
CA ALA A 89 -4.63 11.72 2.76
C ALA A 89 -4.26 10.43 2.00
N ALA A 90 -4.76 10.27 0.77
CA ALA A 90 -4.40 9.16 -0.10
C ALA A 90 -2.89 9.16 -0.42
N ALA A 91 -2.34 10.31 -0.83
CA ALA A 91 -0.91 10.42 -1.12
C ALA A 91 -0.03 10.12 0.10
N ALA A 92 -0.37 10.71 1.26
CA ALA A 92 0.35 10.51 2.52
C ALA A 92 0.30 9.05 2.98
N SER A 93 -0.84 8.38 2.83
CA SER A 93 -0.99 6.97 3.22
C SER A 93 -0.06 6.05 2.42
N VAL A 94 -0.04 6.18 1.09
CA VAL A 94 0.82 5.34 0.24
C VAL A 94 2.30 5.64 0.50
N ALA A 95 2.66 6.91 0.69
CA ALA A 95 4.02 7.30 1.04
C ALA A 95 4.46 6.72 2.40
N ALA A 96 3.57 6.74 3.40
CA ALA A 96 3.83 6.17 4.71
C ALA A 96 4.02 4.64 4.68
N TRP A 97 3.31 3.92 3.82
CA TRP A 97 3.52 2.48 3.63
C TRP A 97 4.83 2.18 2.89
N PHE A 98 5.17 2.98 1.89
CA PHE A 98 6.41 2.81 1.13
C PHE A 98 7.65 3.14 1.97
N SER A 99 7.55 4.09 2.91
CA SER A 99 8.68 4.54 3.74
C SER A 99 9.24 3.46 4.67
N ASP A 100 8.50 2.37 4.92
CA ASP A 100 9.01 1.18 5.62
C ASP A 100 10.30 0.64 4.97
N LEU A 101 10.43 0.74 3.64
CA LEU A 101 11.67 0.38 2.92
C LEU A 101 12.87 1.20 3.39
N GLN A 102 12.68 2.51 3.57
CA GLN A 102 13.74 3.42 4.02
C GLN A 102 14.04 3.22 5.51
N LYS A 103 13.00 2.93 6.31
CA LYS A 103 13.11 2.75 7.75
C LYS A 103 13.80 1.44 8.12
N TYR A 104 13.44 0.34 7.48
CA TYR A 104 13.89 -1.00 7.87
C TYR A 104 14.92 -1.60 6.92
N GLY A 105 14.96 -1.14 5.67
CA GLY A 105 15.91 -1.58 4.65
C GLY A 105 15.30 -2.54 3.64
N VAL A 106 16.11 -2.93 2.65
CA VAL A 106 15.77 -3.93 1.64
C VAL A 106 15.89 -5.33 2.27
N PRO A 107 14.89 -6.20 2.17
CA PRO A 107 14.97 -7.55 2.72
C PRO A 107 15.97 -8.42 1.93
N ASP A 108 16.60 -9.36 2.63
CA ASP A 108 17.60 -10.25 2.05
C ASP A 108 17.04 -11.03 0.86
N ARG A 109 17.76 -10.98 -0.26
CA ARG A 109 17.37 -11.58 -1.54
C ARG A 109 15.96 -11.19 -2.00
N ASN A 110 15.40 -10.11 -1.45
CA ASN A 110 14.03 -9.67 -1.68
C ASN A 110 13.00 -10.80 -1.45
N VAL A 111 13.11 -11.49 -0.31
CA VAL A 111 12.19 -12.56 0.12
C VAL A 111 11.37 -12.09 1.32
N PHE A 112 10.06 -12.35 1.31
CA PHE A 112 9.20 -12.11 2.46
C PHE A 112 9.24 -13.26 3.44
N THR A 113 9.74 -12.98 4.64
CA THR A 113 9.91 -13.94 5.74
C THR A 113 9.22 -13.42 6.99
N MET A 114 8.91 -14.31 7.94
CA MET A 114 8.19 -13.92 9.16
C MET A 114 8.92 -12.89 10.02
N ASN A 115 10.26 -12.85 9.99
CA ASN A 115 11.06 -11.84 10.71
C ASN A 115 10.84 -10.40 10.20
N ILE A 116 10.38 -10.21 8.97
CA ILE A 116 10.10 -8.88 8.39
C ILE A 116 8.61 -8.55 8.35
N TYR A 117 7.73 -9.45 8.80
CA TYR A 117 6.29 -9.29 8.73
C TYR A 117 5.82 -8.01 9.45
N THR A 118 6.35 -7.73 10.64
CA THR A 118 5.94 -6.58 11.45
C THR A 118 6.53 -5.25 10.98
N THR A 119 7.55 -5.29 10.10
CA THR A 119 8.32 -4.10 9.69
C THR A 119 8.11 -3.73 8.23
N LEU A 120 8.07 -4.69 7.32
CA LEU A 120 8.03 -4.47 5.87
C LEU A 120 6.70 -4.90 5.21
N SER A 121 5.71 -5.36 5.98
CA SER A 121 4.42 -5.81 5.42
C SER A 121 3.72 -4.73 4.59
N LYS A 122 3.72 -3.46 5.02
CA LYS A 122 3.02 -2.41 4.27
C LYS A 122 3.73 -2.06 2.98
N TYR A 123 5.06 -1.88 3.04
CA TYR A 123 5.90 -1.71 1.86
C TYR A 123 5.73 -2.86 0.87
N SER A 124 5.75 -4.11 1.35
CA SER A 124 5.63 -5.28 0.49
C SER A 124 4.33 -5.30 -0.31
N GLN A 125 3.22 -4.88 0.30
CA GLN A 125 1.92 -4.84 -0.36
C GLN A 125 1.83 -3.71 -1.40
N VAL A 126 2.57 -2.60 -1.23
CA VAL A 126 2.66 -1.51 -2.24
C VAL A 126 3.55 -1.93 -3.41
N GLY A 127 4.74 -2.42 -3.08
CA GLY A 127 5.83 -2.68 -4.02
C GLY A 127 5.78 -4.09 -4.61
N PRO A 128 6.65 -5.02 -4.18
CA PRO A 128 6.65 -6.37 -4.71
C PRO A 128 5.49 -7.18 -4.13
N THR A 129 4.44 -7.41 -4.93
CA THR A 129 3.60 -8.59 -4.70
C THR A 129 4.53 -9.80 -4.86
N PHE A 130 4.95 -10.39 -3.75
CA PHE A 130 5.89 -11.51 -3.76
C PHE A 130 5.26 -12.67 -4.52
N LEU A 131 5.64 -12.80 -5.79
CA LEU A 131 5.50 -13.94 -6.69
C LEU A 131 4.36 -14.92 -6.34
N THR A 132 3.11 -14.50 -6.52
CA THR A 132 2.03 -15.45 -6.73
C THR A 132 1.18 -14.98 -7.90
N GLU A 133 1.58 -15.46 -9.08
CA GLU A 133 0.76 -15.60 -10.30
C GLU A 133 0.36 -14.32 -11.05
N ASN A 134 0.26 -14.45 -12.38
CA ASN A 134 -0.25 -13.48 -13.34
C ASN A 134 -1.73 -13.13 -13.06
N LYS A 135 -2.00 -12.41 -11.98
CA LYS A 135 -3.33 -11.91 -11.65
C LYS A 135 -3.31 -10.39 -11.72
N ASN A 136 -4.38 -9.82 -12.27
CA ASN A 136 -4.61 -8.39 -12.26
C ASN A 136 -4.39 -7.84 -10.85
N VAL A 137 -3.55 -6.83 -10.69
CA VAL A 137 -3.30 -6.18 -9.40
C VAL A 137 -4.21 -4.96 -9.31
N SER A 138 -5.08 -4.94 -8.31
CA SER A 138 -5.97 -3.83 -8.06
C SER A 138 -5.81 -3.27 -6.65
N VAL A 139 -6.15 -1.99 -6.51
CA VAL A 139 -6.31 -1.31 -5.22
C VAL A 139 -7.70 -0.72 -5.13
N GLY A 140 -8.24 -0.70 -3.92
CA GLY A 140 -9.44 0.04 -3.57
C GLY A 140 -9.26 0.53 -2.15
N ALA A 141 -9.43 1.82 -1.93
CA ALA A 141 -9.03 2.45 -0.68
C ALA A 141 -9.99 3.59 -0.33
N PRO A 142 -10.66 3.52 0.84
CA PRO A 142 -11.42 4.62 1.37
C PRO A 142 -10.51 5.61 2.11
N VAL A 143 -11.02 6.82 2.31
CA VAL A 143 -10.55 7.72 3.36
C VAL A 143 -11.74 7.98 4.29
N GLY A 144 -11.66 7.42 5.50
CA GLY A 144 -12.62 7.61 6.59
C GLY A 144 -12.09 8.60 7.62
N VAL A 145 -12.99 9.29 8.31
CA VAL A 145 -12.67 10.17 9.44
C VAL A 145 -13.14 9.47 10.71
N ALA A 146 -12.24 9.23 11.65
CA ALA A 146 -12.63 8.86 13.01
C ALA A 146 -13.12 10.13 13.69
N ILE A 147 -14.42 10.20 13.95
CA ILE A 147 -15.02 11.25 14.76
C ILE A 147 -15.01 10.69 16.19
N GLU A 148 -14.23 11.31 17.08
CA GLU A 148 -14.32 11.06 18.53
C GLU A 148 -15.58 11.71 19.10
#